data_AF-A0A7S3W6J1-F1
#
_entry.id   AF-A0A7S3W6J1-F1
#
_cell.length_a   1.000
_cell.length_b   1.000
_cell.length_c   1.000
_cell.angle_alpha   90.00
_cell.angle_beta   90.00
_cell.angle_gamma   90.00
#
_symmetry.space_group_name_H-M   'P 1'
#
loop_
_entity.id
_entity.type
_entity.pdbx_description
1 polymer ?
#
loop_
_entity_poly.entity_id
_entity_poly.type
_entity_poly.pdbx_seq_one_letter_code
_entity_poly.pdbx_strand_id
1 'polypeptide(L)'
;MPSEPGTRPTAPRRLDPNRPAVCRHFRKGLCLYGTRCAFSHSEPPPPPPPPPPPPSADLVEAQARYSVLRDRCKSLAASGAPREHLLAAAAALREQGEAVRALRPAKSASRFTERPRVRNKERAGALRRFLIDTYGLEALASGAGVLDVAGGQGALGFELLNLNRVPVTVVDPREMTARRLGRKWERGLYFRTEPLQAYNRPAGRRGLDGGGGGGGGGGCGGGGDGREGGGGGGEGGGGGGVGGEG
;
A
#
# COMPACT_ATOMS: atom_id res chain seq x y z
N MET A 1 65.26 -2.74 -21.05
CA MET A 1 64.65 -4.03 -21.45
C MET A 1 63.28 -4.12 -20.78
N PRO A 2 62.19 -4.21 -21.54
CA PRO A 2 60.83 -4.24 -21.02
C PRO A 2 60.52 -5.62 -20.41
N SER A 3 59.89 -5.61 -19.24
CA SER A 3 59.35 -6.81 -18.60
C SER A 3 57.99 -7.13 -19.20
N GLU A 4 57.81 -8.32 -19.77
CA GLU A 4 56.55 -8.76 -20.35
C GLU A 4 55.45 -8.99 -19.28
N PRO A 5 54.18 -8.65 -19.57
CA PRO A 5 53.05 -9.05 -18.75
C PRO A 5 52.67 -10.52 -19.01
N GLY A 6 52.73 -11.32 -17.94
CA GLY A 6 52.30 -12.71 -17.94
C GLY A 6 50.84 -12.89 -18.41
N THR A 7 50.70 -13.74 -19.41
CA THR A 7 49.45 -14.28 -19.96
C THR A 7 48.57 -14.90 -18.86
N ARG A 8 47.33 -14.41 -18.70
CA ARG A 8 46.28 -15.12 -17.94
C ARG A 8 45.53 -16.08 -18.86
N PRO A 9 45.35 -17.36 -18.48
CA PRO A 9 44.65 -18.32 -19.31
C PRO A 9 43.11 -18.17 -19.21
N THR A 10 42.52 -18.04 -20.41
CA THR A 10 41.34 -18.74 -20.94
C THR A 10 40.07 -18.90 -20.10
N ALA A 11 38.98 -18.32 -20.65
CA ALA A 11 37.57 -18.75 -20.72
C ALA A 11 36.87 -19.35 -19.48
N PRO A 12 35.61 -18.96 -19.20
CA PRO A 12 34.82 -19.58 -18.14
C PRO A 12 34.60 -21.06 -18.45
N ARG A 13 35.21 -21.96 -17.65
CA ARG A 13 34.87 -23.38 -17.66
C ARG A 13 33.39 -23.52 -17.34
N ARG A 14 32.66 -24.26 -18.19
CA ARG A 14 31.24 -24.56 -18.03
C ARG A 14 30.99 -25.10 -16.60
N LEU A 15 29.93 -24.61 -15.97
CA LEU A 15 29.47 -25.07 -14.65
C LEU A 15 29.34 -26.59 -14.69
N ASP A 16 30.06 -27.29 -13.83
CA ASP A 16 29.97 -28.75 -13.71
C ASP A 16 28.69 -29.09 -12.92
N PRO A 17 27.64 -29.64 -13.57
CA PRO A 17 26.35 -29.88 -12.93
C PRO A 17 26.39 -31.05 -11.92
N ASN A 18 27.53 -31.74 -11.79
CA ASN A 18 27.66 -32.96 -10.99
C ASN A 18 28.42 -32.76 -9.67
N ARG A 19 28.37 -31.57 -9.06
CA ARG A 19 28.98 -31.30 -7.74
C ARG A 19 28.05 -31.76 -6.60
N PRO A 20 28.35 -32.86 -5.88
CA PRO A 20 27.36 -33.63 -5.13
C PRO A 20 26.96 -33.04 -3.76
N ALA A 21 27.47 -31.89 -3.35
CA ALA A 21 27.12 -31.28 -2.06
C ALA A 21 26.96 -29.76 -2.16
N VAL A 22 25.90 -29.23 -1.54
CA VAL A 22 25.66 -27.78 -1.39
C VAL A 22 26.73 -27.17 -0.47
N CYS A 23 27.32 -26.05 -0.90
CA CYS A 23 28.36 -25.37 -0.13
C CYS A 23 27.84 -24.92 1.25
N ARG A 24 28.44 -25.42 2.34
CA ARG A 24 28.06 -25.04 3.72
C ARG A 24 28.28 -23.55 4.00
N HIS A 25 29.31 -22.93 3.41
CA HIS A 25 29.59 -21.50 3.56
C HIS A 25 28.63 -20.62 2.73
N PHE A 26 28.16 -21.12 1.58
CA PHE A 26 27.18 -20.43 0.75
C PHE A 26 25.82 -20.35 1.44
N ARG A 27 25.37 -21.45 2.05
CA ARG A 27 24.14 -21.47 2.87
C ARG A 27 24.14 -20.45 4.02
N LYS A 28 25.31 -20.04 4.49
CA LYS A 28 25.48 -19.05 5.56
C LYS A 28 25.72 -17.62 5.04
N GLY A 29 25.79 -17.42 3.71
CA GLY A 29 26.11 -16.13 3.10
C GLY A 29 27.59 -15.71 3.19
N LEU A 30 28.49 -16.64 3.54
CA LEU A 30 29.91 -16.35 3.85
C LEU A 30 30.87 -16.92 2.78
N CYS A 31 30.37 -17.44 1.66
CA CYS A 31 31.23 -18.04 0.64
C CYS A 31 31.96 -16.97 -0.19
N LEU A 32 33.27 -16.84 0.00
CA LEU A 32 34.12 -15.91 -0.77
C LEU A 32 34.48 -16.42 -2.18
N TYR A 33 34.23 -17.70 -2.47
CA TYR A 33 34.65 -18.34 -3.73
C TYR A 33 33.65 -18.14 -4.89
N GLY A 34 32.44 -17.65 -4.61
CA GLY A 34 31.43 -17.36 -5.63
C GLY A 34 31.20 -18.53 -6.60
N THR A 35 31.20 -18.25 -7.91
CA THR A 35 31.06 -19.26 -8.97
C THR A 35 32.25 -20.21 -9.10
N ARG A 36 33.37 -19.94 -8.41
CA ARG A 36 34.57 -20.81 -8.37
C ARG A 36 34.51 -21.82 -7.22
N CYS A 37 33.50 -21.77 -6.36
CA CYS A 37 33.38 -22.69 -5.22
C CYS A 37 33.25 -24.14 -5.71
N ALA A 38 34.04 -25.08 -5.17
CA ALA A 38 34.01 -26.50 -5.53
C ALA A 38 32.69 -27.24 -5.20
N PHE A 39 31.73 -26.55 -4.57
CA PHE A 39 30.47 -27.08 -4.09
C PHE A 39 29.28 -26.34 -4.74
N SER A 40 28.09 -26.96 -4.77
CA SER A 40 26.91 -26.37 -5.41
C SER A 40 26.40 -25.13 -4.66
N HIS A 41 26.07 -24.08 -5.43
CA HIS A 41 25.39 -22.85 -4.99
C HIS A 41 23.93 -22.79 -5.50
N SER A 42 23.36 -23.91 -5.94
CA SER A 42 21.92 -24.04 -6.16
C SER A 42 21.27 -24.62 -4.91
N GLU A 43 20.37 -23.86 -4.30
CA GLU A 43 19.41 -24.44 -3.38
C GLU A 43 18.42 -25.25 -4.24
N PRO A 44 18.24 -26.57 -4.00
CA PRO A 44 17.21 -27.30 -4.70
C PRO A 44 15.87 -26.63 -4.40
N PRO A 45 15.03 -26.34 -5.42
CA PRO A 45 13.76 -25.70 -5.18
C PRO A 45 12.96 -26.57 -4.20
N PRO A 46 12.26 -25.97 -3.22
CA PRO A 46 11.44 -26.73 -2.32
C PRO A 46 10.45 -27.57 -3.14
N PRO A 47 10.18 -28.84 -2.75
CA PRO A 47 9.19 -29.64 -3.44
C PRO A 47 7.87 -28.85 -3.49
N PRO A 48 7.14 -28.91 -4.63
CA PRO A 48 5.86 -28.21 -4.72
C PRO A 48 4.95 -28.66 -3.58
N PRO A 49 4.17 -27.76 -2.98
CA PRO A 49 3.22 -28.16 -1.95
C PRO A 49 2.27 -29.21 -2.53
N PRO A 50 1.84 -30.21 -1.72
CA PRO A 50 0.86 -31.18 -2.17
C PRO A 50 -0.40 -30.46 -2.66
N PRO A 51 -1.09 -30.99 -3.70
CA PRO A 51 -2.33 -30.40 -4.17
C PRO A 51 -3.33 -30.32 -3.00
N PRO A 52 -4.14 -29.26 -2.92
CA PRO A 52 -5.16 -29.16 -1.88
C PRO A 52 -6.11 -30.36 -1.98
N PRO A 53 -6.62 -30.87 -0.84
CA PRO A 53 -7.62 -31.93 -0.86
C PRO A 53 -8.84 -31.48 -1.68
N PRO A 54 -9.53 -32.40 -2.38
CA PRO A 54 -10.77 -32.07 -3.06
C PRO A 54 -11.80 -31.53 -2.06
N PRO A 55 -12.69 -30.61 -2.49
CA PRO A 55 -13.77 -30.12 -1.63
C PRO A 55 -14.68 -31.29 -1.21
N SER A 56 -15.25 -31.21 0.00
CA SER A 56 -16.25 -32.18 0.44
C SER A 56 -17.50 -32.13 -0.46
N ALA A 57 -18.21 -33.25 -0.58
CA ALA A 57 -19.45 -33.31 -1.33
C ALA A 57 -20.47 -32.25 -0.86
N ASP A 58 -20.59 -32.07 0.46
CA ASP A 58 -21.47 -31.06 1.07
C ASP A 58 -21.11 -29.63 0.63
N LEU A 59 -19.80 -29.32 0.53
CA LEU A 59 -19.35 -28.02 0.08
C LEU A 59 -19.68 -27.79 -1.40
N VAL A 60 -19.54 -28.82 -2.24
CA VAL A 60 -19.90 -28.77 -3.65
C VAL A 60 -21.41 -28.53 -3.81
N GLU A 61 -22.23 -29.28 -3.08
CA GLU A 61 -23.69 -29.12 -3.10
C GLU A 61 -24.12 -27.73 -2.60
N ALA A 62 -23.55 -27.28 -1.49
CA ALA A 62 -23.83 -25.95 -0.95
C ALA A 62 -23.45 -24.82 -1.93
N GLN A 63 -22.35 -24.97 -2.67
CA GLN A 63 -21.93 -24.02 -3.71
C GLN A 63 -22.86 -24.05 -4.94
N ALA A 64 -23.36 -25.22 -5.32
CA ALA A 64 -24.35 -25.34 -6.40
C ALA A 64 -25.65 -24.60 -6.02
N ARG A 65 -26.17 -24.84 -4.81
CA ARG A 65 -27.36 -24.14 -4.28
C ARG A 65 -27.16 -22.63 -4.23
N TYR A 66 -25.99 -22.18 -3.77
CA TYR A 66 -25.64 -20.75 -3.76
C TYR A 66 -25.67 -20.13 -5.16
N SER A 67 -25.15 -20.84 -6.16
CA SER A 67 -25.12 -20.35 -7.55
C SER A 67 -26.53 -20.18 -8.12
N VAL A 68 -27.42 -21.15 -7.87
CA VAL A 68 -28.83 -21.07 -8.26
C VAL A 68 -29.53 -19.86 -7.62
N LEU A 69 -29.36 -19.66 -6.31
CA LEU A 69 -29.96 -18.53 -5.60
C LEU A 69 -29.42 -17.19 -6.10
N ARG A 70 -28.12 -17.11 -6.40
CA ARG A 70 -27.49 -15.91 -6.94
C ARG A 70 -28.08 -15.55 -8.30
N ASP A 71 -28.26 -16.54 -9.17
CA ASP A 71 -28.76 -16.32 -10.51
C ASP A 71 -30.26 -15.95 -10.47
N ARG A 72 -31.03 -16.51 -9.52
CA ARG A 72 -32.39 -16.06 -9.20
C ARG A 72 -32.44 -14.60 -8.76
N CYS A 73 -31.57 -14.17 -7.83
CA CYS A 73 -31.50 -12.76 -7.42
C CYS A 73 -31.23 -11.82 -8.61
N LYS A 74 -30.29 -12.20 -9.49
CA LYS A 74 -29.99 -11.42 -10.70
C LYS A 74 -31.18 -11.35 -11.65
N SER A 75 -31.86 -12.47 -11.88
CA SER A 75 -33.03 -12.53 -12.76
C SER A 75 -34.16 -11.65 -12.25
N LEU A 76 -34.47 -11.70 -10.96
CA LEU A 76 -35.50 -10.86 -10.34
C LEU A 76 -35.16 -9.36 -10.43
N ALA A 77 -33.90 -9.02 -10.24
CA ALA A 77 -33.45 -7.63 -10.36
C ALA A 77 -33.57 -7.12 -11.80
N ALA A 78 -33.21 -7.96 -12.78
CA ALA A 78 -33.31 -7.62 -14.19
C ALA A 78 -34.77 -7.49 -14.69
N SER A 79 -35.69 -8.29 -14.15
CA SER A 79 -37.11 -8.26 -14.53
C SER A 79 -37.92 -7.17 -13.83
N GLY A 80 -37.31 -6.34 -12.97
CA GLY A 80 -38.03 -5.35 -12.17
C GLY A 80 -39.01 -5.97 -11.18
N ALA A 81 -38.70 -7.16 -10.64
CA ALA A 81 -39.55 -7.85 -9.67
C ALA A 81 -39.87 -6.97 -8.45
N PRO A 82 -41.03 -7.17 -7.79
CA PRO A 82 -41.40 -6.39 -6.62
C PRO A 82 -40.35 -6.54 -5.50
N ARG A 83 -40.19 -5.46 -4.72
CA ARG A 83 -39.15 -5.33 -3.69
C ARG A 83 -39.14 -6.50 -2.71
N GLU A 84 -40.31 -7.02 -2.35
CA GLU A 84 -40.45 -8.17 -1.46
C GLU A 84 -39.75 -9.43 -1.98
N HIS A 85 -39.87 -9.72 -3.28
CA HIS A 85 -39.22 -10.88 -3.90
C HIS A 85 -37.70 -10.72 -3.95
N LEU A 86 -37.22 -9.49 -4.18
CA LEU A 86 -35.79 -9.18 -4.13
C LEU A 86 -35.22 -9.37 -2.71
N LEU A 87 -35.94 -8.89 -1.69
CA LEU A 87 -35.54 -9.03 -0.29
C LEU A 87 -35.53 -10.49 0.15
N ALA A 88 -36.57 -11.26 -0.20
CA ALA A 88 -36.65 -12.69 0.10
C ALA A 88 -35.50 -13.48 -0.57
N ALA A 89 -35.25 -13.23 -1.86
CA ALA A 89 -34.15 -13.87 -2.58
C ALA A 89 -32.78 -13.49 -2.00
N ALA A 90 -32.58 -12.22 -1.64
CA ALA A 90 -31.35 -11.75 -1.00
C ALA A 90 -31.14 -12.36 0.40
N ALA A 91 -32.21 -12.58 1.17
CA ALA A 91 -32.15 -13.28 2.45
C ALA A 91 -31.69 -14.73 2.28
N ALA A 92 -32.33 -15.48 1.38
CA ALA A 92 -31.96 -16.86 1.08
C ALA A 92 -30.50 -16.98 0.57
N LEU A 93 -30.06 -16.04 -0.28
CA LEU A 93 -28.68 -16.02 -0.76
C LEU A 93 -27.66 -15.76 0.36
N ARG A 94 -28.00 -14.92 1.35
CA ARG A 94 -27.14 -14.65 2.51
C ARG A 94 -27.01 -15.88 3.38
N GLU A 95 -28.13 -16.52 3.72
CA GLU A 95 -28.18 -17.76 4.51
C GLU A 95 -27.35 -18.88 3.85
N GLN A 96 -27.56 -19.13 2.55
CA GLN A 96 -26.77 -20.11 1.83
C GLN A 96 -25.28 -19.74 1.76
N GLY A 97 -24.98 -18.44 1.70
CA GLY A 97 -23.61 -17.94 1.78
C GLY A 97 -22.94 -18.22 3.13
N GLU A 98 -23.70 -18.25 4.23
CA GLU A 98 -23.22 -18.65 5.55
C GLU A 98 -22.98 -20.15 5.62
N ALA A 99 -23.88 -20.97 5.07
CA ALA A 99 -23.68 -22.42 4.96
C ALA A 99 -22.41 -22.78 4.18
N VAL A 100 -22.17 -22.13 3.03
CA VAL A 100 -20.92 -22.31 2.25
C VAL A 100 -19.70 -21.87 3.05
N ARG A 101 -19.79 -20.81 3.86
CA ARG A 101 -18.69 -20.37 4.72
C ARG A 101 -18.40 -21.36 5.85
N ALA A 102 -19.43 -21.93 6.46
CA ALA A 102 -19.31 -22.91 7.54
C ALA A 102 -18.66 -24.23 7.06
N LEU A 103 -18.96 -24.65 5.83
CA LEU A 103 -18.40 -25.88 5.23
C LEU A 103 -17.00 -25.70 4.64
N ARG A 104 -16.53 -24.46 4.47
CA ARG A 104 -15.17 -24.22 3.98
C ARG A 104 -14.17 -24.62 5.05
N PRO A 105 -13.20 -25.51 4.75
CA PRO A 105 -12.16 -25.82 5.71
C PRO A 105 -11.46 -24.52 6.12
N ALA A 106 -11.17 -24.38 7.41
CA ALA A 106 -10.28 -23.34 7.88
C ALA A 106 -9.02 -23.38 7.01
N LYS A 107 -8.64 -22.24 6.43
CA LYS A 107 -7.40 -22.17 5.64
C LYS A 107 -6.31 -22.76 6.53
N SER A 108 -5.65 -23.82 6.07
CA SER A 108 -4.49 -24.36 6.76
C SER A 108 -3.58 -23.18 7.06
N ALA A 109 -3.27 -22.93 8.32
CA ALA A 109 -2.31 -21.90 8.69
C ALA A 109 -1.04 -22.20 7.89
N SER A 110 -0.80 -21.41 6.85
CA SER A 110 0.41 -21.54 6.06
C SER A 110 1.57 -21.46 7.06
N ARG A 111 2.43 -22.48 7.10
CA ARG A 111 3.62 -22.46 7.97
C ARG A 111 4.56 -21.32 7.60
N PHE A 112 4.43 -20.78 6.39
CA PHE A 112 4.89 -19.44 6.10
C PHE A 112 3.89 -18.49 6.73
N THR A 113 4.27 -17.88 7.85
CA THR A 113 3.61 -16.68 8.39
C THR A 113 3.12 -15.86 7.21
N GLU A 114 1.81 -15.61 7.12
CA GLU A 114 1.26 -14.82 6.03
C GLU A 114 2.05 -13.52 6.01
N ARG A 115 3.01 -13.41 5.08
CA ARG A 115 3.78 -12.17 4.92
C ARG A 115 2.71 -11.11 4.78
N PRO A 116 2.68 -10.07 5.65
CA PRO A 116 1.67 -9.04 5.56
C PRO A 116 1.60 -8.61 4.11
N ARG A 117 0.42 -8.69 3.49
CA ARG A 117 0.28 -8.30 2.08
C ARG A 117 0.64 -6.82 1.98
N VAL A 118 1.89 -6.54 1.60
CA VAL A 118 2.36 -5.19 1.36
C VAL A 118 1.70 -4.71 0.09
N ARG A 119 0.58 -4.02 0.25
CA ARG A 119 -0.06 -3.35 -0.88
C ARG A 119 0.82 -2.18 -1.25
N ASN A 120 1.20 -2.10 -2.52
CA ASN A 120 1.97 -0.99 -3.06
C ASN A 120 1.09 0.28 -3.15
N LYS A 121 0.85 0.89 -1.99
CA LYS A 121 0.07 2.11 -1.77
C LYS A 121 1.04 3.30 -1.66
N GLU A 122 0.60 4.49 -2.06
CA GLU A 122 1.37 5.74 -1.93
C GLU A 122 2.72 5.77 -2.69
N ARG A 123 2.78 5.17 -3.88
CA ARG A 123 3.96 5.23 -4.79
C ARG A 123 4.44 6.66 -5.04
N ALA A 124 3.51 7.59 -5.23
CA ALA A 124 3.82 9.01 -5.43
C ALA A 124 4.52 9.60 -4.20
N GLY A 125 4.02 9.31 -3.00
CA GLY A 125 4.66 9.72 -1.75
C GLY A 125 6.05 9.12 -1.55
N ALA A 126 6.27 7.85 -1.90
CA ALA A 126 7.58 7.23 -1.85
C ALA A 126 8.59 7.89 -2.82
N LEU A 127 8.15 8.17 -4.06
CA LEU A 127 8.99 8.86 -5.04
C LEU A 127 9.25 10.32 -4.64
N ARG A 128 8.24 11.04 -4.14
CA ARG A 128 8.38 12.39 -3.58
C ARG A 128 9.44 12.44 -2.49
N ARG A 129 9.36 11.53 -1.52
CA ARG A 129 10.37 11.40 -0.47
C ARG A 129 11.77 11.20 -1.06
N PHE A 130 11.92 10.24 -1.98
CA PHE A 130 13.20 9.98 -2.63
C PHE A 130 13.77 11.23 -3.31
N LEU A 131 12.94 11.98 -4.04
CA LEU A 131 13.38 13.21 -4.72
C LEU A 131 13.84 14.27 -3.71
N ILE A 132 13.08 14.48 -2.63
CA ILE A 132 13.45 15.44 -1.58
C ILE A 132 14.74 15.03 -0.87
N ASP A 133 14.86 13.75 -0.50
CA ASP A 133 16.06 13.21 0.16
C ASP A 133 17.30 13.30 -0.75
N THR A 134 17.13 13.10 -2.07
CA THR A 134 18.25 13.03 -3.02
C THR A 134 18.71 14.41 -3.49
N TYR A 135 17.77 15.31 -3.78
CA TYR A 135 18.07 16.58 -4.45
C TYR A 135 17.83 17.80 -3.54
N GLY A 136 17.02 17.66 -2.49
CA GLY A 136 16.60 18.77 -1.65
C GLY A 136 15.51 19.63 -2.28
N LEU A 137 14.78 20.36 -1.44
CA LEU A 137 13.66 21.20 -1.89
C LEU A 137 14.12 22.39 -2.75
N GLU A 138 15.27 22.96 -2.44
CA GLU A 138 15.81 24.13 -3.13
C GLU A 138 16.17 23.81 -4.59
N ALA A 139 16.86 22.70 -4.82
CA ALA A 139 17.20 22.27 -6.18
C ALA A 139 15.94 21.92 -6.98
N LEU A 140 14.99 21.20 -6.36
CA LEU A 140 13.73 20.84 -7.02
C LEU A 140 12.86 22.07 -7.36
N ALA A 141 12.90 23.10 -6.53
CA ALA A 141 12.17 24.34 -6.74
C ALA A 141 12.93 25.38 -7.58
N SER A 142 14.17 25.09 -7.99
CA SER A 142 14.98 26.03 -8.76
C SER A 142 14.42 26.24 -10.17
N GLY A 143 14.59 27.45 -10.71
CA GLY A 143 14.11 27.80 -12.05
C GLY A 143 12.59 27.63 -12.21
N ALA A 144 12.18 26.89 -13.24
CA ALA A 144 10.78 26.58 -13.50
C ALA A 144 10.23 25.39 -12.68
N GLY A 145 11.09 24.72 -11.88
CA GLY A 145 10.74 23.54 -11.12
C GLY A 145 10.86 22.23 -11.90
N VAL A 146 10.02 21.24 -11.57
CA VAL A 146 10.11 19.87 -12.08
C VAL A 146 9.17 19.65 -13.28
N LEU A 147 9.65 18.96 -14.30
CA LEU A 147 8.83 18.47 -15.42
C LEU A 147 8.55 16.96 -15.23
N ASP A 148 7.28 16.61 -15.03
CA ASP A 148 6.82 15.22 -14.86
C ASP A 148 6.26 14.69 -16.20
N VAL A 149 7.12 14.05 -16.98
CA VAL A 149 6.77 13.47 -18.29
C VAL A 149 6.10 12.11 -18.09
N ALA A 150 4.94 11.92 -18.71
CA ALA A 150 4.07 10.76 -18.51
C ALA A 150 3.62 10.58 -17.05
N GLY A 151 3.37 11.70 -16.35
CA GLY A 151 2.96 11.73 -14.94
C GLY A 151 1.54 11.18 -14.67
N GLY A 152 0.83 10.74 -15.71
CA GLY A 152 -0.48 10.12 -15.63
C GLY A 152 -1.53 11.07 -15.06
N GLN A 153 -2.09 10.71 -13.91
CA GLN A 153 -3.11 11.53 -13.22
C GLN A 153 -2.50 12.63 -12.34
N GLY A 154 -1.18 12.87 -12.42
CA GLY A 154 -0.50 13.97 -11.72
C GLY A 154 -0.38 13.79 -10.21
N ALA A 155 -0.36 12.55 -9.71
CA ALA A 155 -0.28 12.30 -8.26
C ALA A 155 1.02 12.85 -7.64
N LEU A 156 2.16 12.65 -8.30
CA LEU A 156 3.45 13.16 -7.85
C LEU A 156 3.48 14.69 -7.89
N GLY A 157 3.12 15.28 -9.03
CA GLY A 157 3.05 16.75 -9.18
C GLY A 157 2.11 17.40 -8.16
N PHE A 158 0.95 16.79 -7.88
CA PHE A 158 0.03 17.27 -6.85
C PHE A 158 0.68 17.29 -5.47
N GLU A 159 1.37 16.23 -5.07
CA GLU A 159 2.01 16.16 -3.75
C GLU A 159 3.19 17.15 -3.66
N LEU A 160 4.08 17.20 -4.65
CA LEU A 160 5.21 18.14 -4.69
C LEU A 160 4.76 19.60 -4.63
N LEU A 161 3.71 19.95 -5.38
CA LEU A 161 3.19 21.32 -5.38
C LEU A 161 2.50 21.67 -4.06
N ASN A 162 1.54 20.86 -3.62
CA ASN A 162 0.67 21.24 -2.50
C ASN A 162 1.30 21.00 -1.12
N LEU A 163 2.11 19.95 -0.97
CA LEU A 163 2.76 19.60 0.31
C LEU A 163 4.16 20.20 0.45
N ASN A 164 4.85 20.48 -0.66
CA ASN A 164 6.25 20.89 -0.65
C ASN A 164 6.54 22.24 -1.31
N ARG A 165 5.56 22.83 -2.02
CA ARG A 165 5.70 24.09 -2.77
C ARG A 165 6.76 24.03 -3.87
N VAL A 166 6.99 22.83 -4.42
CA VAL A 166 7.83 22.64 -5.61
C VAL A 166 6.93 22.84 -6.83
N PRO A 167 7.21 23.82 -7.72
CA PRO A 167 6.50 23.96 -8.98
C PRO A 167 6.70 22.69 -9.82
N VAL A 168 5.61 22.14 -10.34
CA VAL A 168 5.66 20.97 -11.23
C VAL A 168 4.74 21.18 -12.42
N THR A 169 5.24 20.91 -13.61
CA THR A 169 4.44 20.80 -14.82
C THR A 169 4.33 19.32 -15.21
N VAL A 170 3.12 18.81 -15.35
CA VAL A 170 2.86 17.42 -15.77
C VAL A 170 2.51 17.41 -17.24
N VAL A 171 3.19 16.56 -18.02
CA VAL A 171 2.90 16.34 -19.44
C VAL A 171 2.48 14.89 -19.61
N ASP A 172 1.21 14.65 -19.91
CA ASP A 172 0.69 13.31 -20.18
C ASP A 172 -0.31 13.39 -21.35
N PRO A 173 -0.35 12.40 -22.26
CA PRO A 173 -1.34 12.37 -23.34
C PRO A 173 -2.79 12.17 -22.84
N ARG A 174 -2.98 11.66 -21.62
CA ARG A 174 -4.32 11.47 -21.04
C ARG A 174 -4.78 12.72 -20.30
N GLU A 175 -6.07 13.01 -20.40
CA GLU A 175 -6.67 14.08 -19.59
C GLU A 175 -6.49 13.81 -18.08
N MET A 176 -5.98 14.82 -17.38
CA MET A 176 -5.76 14.75 -15.95
C MET A 176 -7.03 15.06 -15.17
N THR A 177 -7.40 14.17 -14.22
CA THR A 177 -8.50 14.43 -13.27
C THR A 177 -7.98 14.56 -11.84
N ALA A 178 -7.93 15.79 -11.32
CA ALA A 178 -7.49 16.04 -9.95
C ALA A 178 -8.51 15.61 -8.87
N ARG A 179 -9.75 15.24 -9.25
CA ARG A 179 -10.87 14.96 -8.32
C ARG A 179 -10.53 13.95 -7.22
N ARG A 180 -9.82 12.86 -7.56
CA ARG A 180 -9.42 11.84 -6.57
C ARG A 180 -8.41 12.39 -5.58
N LEU A 181 -7.45 13.18 -6.05
CA LEU A 181 -6.37 13.76 -5.24
C LEU A 181 -6.92 14.88 -4.34
N GLY A 182 -7.83 15.71 -4.88
CA GLY A 182 -8.57 16.73 -4.13
C GLY A 182 -9.36 16.14 -2.96
N ARG A 183 -10.11 15.06 -3.18
CA ARG A 183 -10.80 14.36 -2.07
C ARG A 183 -9.86 13.81 -1.00
N LYS A 184 -8.64 13.37 -1.37
CA LYS A 184 -7.63 12.95 -0.38
C LYS A 184 -7.14 14.16 0.43
N TRP A 185 -6.96 15.30 -0.22
CA TRP A 185 -6.54 16.56 0.39
C TRP A 185 -7.59 17.10 1.37
N GLU A 186 -8.84 17.24 0.93
CA GLU A 186 -9.96 17.73 1.76
C GLU A 186 -10.16 16.89 3.03
N ARG A 187 -9.96 15.57 2.93
CA ARG A 187 -10.07 14.64 4.06
C ARG A 187 -8.81 14.61 4.94
N GLY A 188 -7.79 15.41 4.62
CA GLY A 188 -6.52 15.48 5.34
C GLY A 188 -5.68 14.20 5.28
N LEU A 189 -5.90 13.31 4.31
CA LEU A 189 -5.26 11.99 4.29
C LEU A 189 -3.73 12.06 4.13
N TYR A 190 -3.22 13.09 3.45
CA TYR A 190 -1.77 13.31 3.30
C TYR A 190 -1.08 13.70 4.60
N PHE A 191 -1.82 14.27 5.54
CA PHE A 191 -1.30 14.67 6.86
C PHE A 191 -1.45 13.58 7.91
N ARG A 192 -2.13 12.47 7.61
CA ARG A 192 -2.29 11.31 8.51
C ARG A 192 -1.28 10.20 8.25
N THR A 193 -0.48 10.33 7.19
CA THR A 193 0.48 9.28 6.79
C THR A 193 1.80 9.49 7.52
N GLU A 194 1.95 8.88 8.70
CA GLU A 194 3.04 9.12 9.66
C GLU A 194 4.45 9.17 9.03
N PRO A 195 4.91 8.23 8.17
CA PRO A 195 6.27 8.30 7.62
C PRO A 195 6.49 9.47 6.65
N LEU A 196 5.42 10.05 6.11
CA LEU A 196 5.47 11.12 5.11
C LEU A 196 5.13 12.49 5.70
N GLN A 197 4.64 12.54 6.95
CA GLN A 197 4.31 13.80 7.62
C GLN A 197 5.53 14.70 7.79
N ALA A 198 6.69 14.12 8.15
CA ALA A 198 7.95 14.85 8.29
C ALA A 198 8.39 15.55 6.99
N TYR A 199 7.94 15.04 5.85
CA TYR A 199 8.22 15.60 4.53
C TYR A 199 7.20 16.66 4.11
N ASN A 200 6.09 16.81 4.82
CA ASN A 200 5.12 17.86 4.49
C ASN A 200 5.65 19.17 5.06
N ARG A 201 5.87 20.17 4.21
CA ARG A 201 6.21 21.51 4.70
C ARG A 201 5.00 22.04 5.48
N PRO A 202 5.16 22.55 6.70
CA PRO A 202 4.03 23.07 7.45
C PRO A 202 3.33 24.17 6.63
N ALA A 203 2.02 24.03 6.46
CA ALA A 203 1.20 25.02 5.78
C ALA A 203 1.12 26.26 6.68
N GLY A 204 2.04 27.22 6.49
CA GLY A 204 2.13 28.40 7.35
C GLY A 204 2.73 29.61 6.64
N ARG A 205 1.82 30.53 6.27
CA ARG A 205 1.99 31.92 5.80
C ARG A 205 2.47 32.14 4.36
N ARG A 206 1.59 32.76 3.57
CA ARG A 206 2.00 33.64 2.47
C ARG A 206 2.92 34.70 3.08
N GLY A 207 4.22 34.59 2.85
CA GLY A 207 5.17 35.67 3.06
C GLY A 207 5.12 36.57 1.85
N LEU A 208 4.34 37.63 1.95
CA LEU A 208 4.73 38.92 1.40
C LEU A 208 6.01 39.33 2.15
N ASP A 209 7.03 39.70 1.38
CA ASP A 209 8.08 40.68 1.71
C ASP A 209 9.14 40.32 2.77
N GLY A 210 10.39 40.20 2.29
CA GLY A 210 11.53 40.98 2.78
C GLY A 210 12.07 40.79 4.21
N GLY A 211 13.35 40.39 4.27
CA GLY A 211 14.32 41.02 5.18
C GLY A 211 14.71 40.28 6.46
N GLY A 212 15.98 39.87 6.52
CA GLY A 212 16.86 40.16 7.66
C GLY A 212 16.77 39.30 8.92
N GLY A 213 17.83 38.50 9.14
CA GLY A 213 18.58 38.56 10.39
C GLY A 213 18.12 37.71 11.59
N GLY A 214 19.07 36.94 12.12
CA GLY A 214 19.25 36.84 13.57
C GLY A 214 18.71 35.58 14.26
N GLY A 215 19.64 34.67 14.55
CA GLY A 215 19.91 34.08 15.87
C GLY A 215 18.77 33.62 16.80
N GLY A 216 18.91 32.40 17.32
CA GLY A 216 18.24 32.01 18.56
C GLY A 216 18.20 30.50 18.74
N GLY A 217 19.11 29.97 19.56
CA GLY A 217 19.09 28.58 20.00
C GLY A 217 18.09 28.30 21.13
N GLY A 218 18.04 27.04 21.54
CA GLY A 218 17.29 26.54 22.70
C GLY A 218 15.91 25.98 22.31
N GLY A 219 15.47 24.82 22.77
CA GLY A 219 16.02 23.90 23.74
C GLY A 219 15.18 22.63 23.75
N CYS A 220 15.82 21.55 24.17
CA CYS A 220 15.20 20.28 24.53
C CYS A 220 14.34 20.42 25.79
N GLY A 221 13.19 19.76 25.80
CA GLY A 221 12.31 19.55 26.96
C GLY A 221 10.93 19.18 26.42
N GLY A 222 10.25 18.13 26.83
CA GLY A 222 10.29 17.31 28.03
C GLY A 222 8.84 16.86 28.22
N GLY A 223 8.62 15.57 28.47
CA GLY A 223 7.29 14.97 28.48
C GLY A 223 6.33 15.53 29.54
N GLY A 224 5.06 15.22 29.38
CA GLY A 224 4.01 15.56 30.34
C GLY A 224 2.66 15.03 29.88
N ASP A 225 2.38 13.77 30.20
CA ASP A 225 1.05 13.18 30.21
C ASP A 225 0.13 13.96 31.16
N GLY A 226 -1.03 14.38 30.68
CA GLY A 226 -2.04 15.07 31.48
C GLY A 226 -3.44 14.74 30.97
N ARG A 227 -4.06 13.73 31.59
CA ARG A 227 -5.48 13.40 31.44
C ARG A 227 -6.33 14.50 32.07
N GLU A 228 -7.24 15.09 31.31
CA GLU A 228 -8.44 15.78 31.81
C GLU A 228 -9.64 14.97 31.30
N GLY A 229 -10.56 14.44 32.11
CA GLY A 229 -11.11 14.98 33.36
C GLY A 229 -12.48 15.60 33.06
N GLY A 230 -13.43 14.80 32.56
CA GLY A 230 -14.80 15.23 32.30
C GLY A 230 -15.68 15.15 33.55
N GLY A 231 -16.61 16.10 33.70
CA GLY A 231 -17.73 15.99 34.64
C GLY A 231 -18.23 17.32 35.21
N GLY A 232 -19.34 17.81 34.65
CA GLY A 232 -20.13 18.95 35.15
C GLY A 232 -20.94 19.47 33.95
N GLY A 233 -22.26 19.43 33.89
CA GLY A 233 -23.28 19.66 34.91
C GLY A 233 -24.24 20.65 34.23
N GLY A 234 -25.54 20.34 34.16
CA GLY A 234 -26.47 21.20 33.43
C GLY A 234 -27.86 20.59 33.29
N GLU A 235 -28.59 20.56 34.40
CA GLU A 235 -30.05 20.46 34.41
C GLU A 235 -30.64 21.75 33.83
N GLY A 236 -31.66 21.62 32.97
CA GLY A 236 -32.37 22.77 32.38
C GLY A 236 -33.55 22.28 31.57
N GLY A 237 -34.75 22.47 32.10
CA GLY A 237 -35.98 21.85 31.64
C GLY A 237 -36.76 22.62 30.56
N GLY A 238 -37.93 22.04 30.26
CA GLY A 238 -39.12 22.77 29.83
C GLY A 238 -39.41 22.81 28.32
N GLY A 239 -40.65 22.45 27.98
CA GLY A 239 -41.35 23.04 26.83
C GLY A 239 -42.10 22.04 25.97
N GLY A 240 -43.42 22.04 26.07
CA GLY A 240 -44.32 21.17 25.33
C GLY A 240 -44.41 21.44 23.83
N GLY A 241 -45.03 20.50 23.13
CA GLY A 241 -45.35 20.61 21.71
C GLY A 241 -46.28 19.48 21.29
N VAL A 242 -47.57 19.70 21.49
CA VAL A 242 -48.66 18.86 20.96
C VAL A 242 -48.65 18.96 19.43
N GLY A 243 -48.44 17.83 18.75
CA GLY A 243 -48.51 17.71 17.30
C GLY A 243 -49.94 17.44 16.86
N GLY A 244 -50.50 18.39 16.12
CA GLY A 244 -51.78 18.30 15.45
C GLY A 244 -51.74 17.41 14.20
N GLU A 245 -52.95 17.08 13.79
CA GLU A 245 -53.36 16.15 12.75
C GLU A 245 -53.19 16.76 11.36
N GLY A 246 -52.86 15.93 10.36
CA GLY A 246 -52.72 16.31 8.95
C GLY A 246 -51.98 15.27 8.13
#